data_AF-A0A8J4WBH2-F1
#
_entry.id   AF-A0A8J4WBH2-F1
#
_cell.length_a   1.000
_cell.length_b   1.000
_cell.length_c   1.000
_cell.angle_alpha   90.00
_cell.angle_beta   90.00
_cell.angle_gamma   90.00
#
_symmetry.space_group_name_H-M   'P 1'
#
loop_
_entity.id
_entity.type
_entity.pdbx_description
1 polymer ?
#
loop_
_entity_poly.entity_id
_entity_poly.type
_entity_poly.pdbx_seq_one_letter_code
_entity_poly.pdbx_strand_id
1 'polypeptide(L)'
;MFIFYAIACIVPILLVFAISFSDETTVIANGYKLIPEKFSLTAYEFLFKDMDQIIHSYGISIIVTVIGTITSVALTALYAYPLSRRDLPYRGWFAFFIFFTMLFNGGLVPWYLVYVNVLDLKNSILALIMPLLLSPFFVLVMRTFFANSIPKDVALVEAEINKKMEPKIGATLKINAIDWGQWDNKLNLMISSGEKSDIIFTAAWQNYTVNVAKGAFLPLNELLDKYGQDIKKNLDPAFLEGSQVDGVNYGVPTNKELAATRGVLVRKDLADKYKLDLSAVKTWADLEPLLKTIKENEPGITPFYMSNTNGNGLLENLDWDYLGDASVPGVISKTAGTTTVLNEVETPEFKEAAELARKWYQAGYINSDAATSNVFPKDQAKAGKAFLWTDGMKPGKDKEEEGYVGYPLTQIEMTQPTITTGDASGAMLAISRSSEQPEKAMQVINLLHSDKEINNLLNFGIEGTHYVKKDGQDNIITLPEGVDANSRTYNPGAQWQLGNQFLNYLWDNEDPQKWEKFKEFNAKGVKSPALGFTFNSQTVKNEIAAVNNVNKQFKPGMTSGAVDPNEMIPKYLEKLKAAGIDKIIAAKQEQLDAFLSKK
;
A
#
# COMPACT_ATOMS: atom_id res chain seq x y z
N MET A 1 -21.90 -3.23 -28.19
CA MET A 1 -22.35 -2.92 -26.82
C MET A 1 -21.79 -1.61 -26.27
N PHE A 2 -20.46 -1.39 -26.28
CA PHE A 2 -19.86 -0.12 -25.83
C PHE A 2 -20.38 1.13 -26.57
N ILE A 3 -20.51 1.05 -27.91
CA ILE A 3 -21.08 2.14 -28.72
C ILE A 3 -22.52 2.46 -28.30
N PHE A 4 -23.32 1.45 -27.96
CA PHE A 4 -24.70 1.65 -27.49
C PHE A 4 -24.75 2.37 -26.14
N TYR A 5 -23.90 1.99 -25.18
CA TYR A 5 -23.81 2.70 -23.89
C TYR A 5 -23.24 4.11 -24.03
N ALA A 6 -22.24 4.31 -24.91
CA ALA A 6 -21.74 5.62 -25.23
C ALA A 6 -22.86 6.51 -25.83
N ILE A 7 -23.64 5.98 -26.76
CA ILE A 7 -24.81 6.68 -27.33
C ILE A 7 -25.85 6.95 -26.24
N ALA A 8 -26.16 5.99 -25.36
CA ALA A 8 -27.14 6.18 -24.29
C ALA A 8 -26.73 7.26 -23.27
N CYS A 9 -25.42 7.45 -23.03
CA CYS A 9 -24.90 8.53 -22.18
C CYS A 9 -24.85 9.88 -22.93
N ILE A 10 -24.59 9.86 -24.24
CA ILE A 10 -24.44 11.07 -25.07
C ILE A 10 -25.79 11.65 -25.49
N VAL A 11 -26.79 10.83 -25.78
CA VAL A 11 -28.12 11.26 -26.26
C VAL A 11 -28.82 12.24 -25.29
N PRO A 12 -28.81 12.04 -23.96
CA PRO A 12 -29.36 13.02 -23.03
C PRO A 12 -28.64 14.38 -23.09
N ILE A 13 -27.32 14.39 -23.27
CA ILE A 13 -26.52 15.63 -23.41
C ILE A 13 -26.86 16.33 -24.72
N LEU A 14 -26.94 15.58 -25.82
CA LEU A 14 -27.36 16.11 -27.12
C LEU A 14 -28.80 16.63 -27.09
N LEU A 15 -29.68 15.99 -26.32
CA LEU A 15 -31.06 16.45 -26.15
C LEU A 15 -31.11 17.77 -25.38
N VAL A 16 -30.38 17.91 -24.26
CA VAL A 16 -30.29 19.18 -23.52
C VAL A 16 -29.72 20.30 -24.40
N PHE A 17 -28.70 19.97 -25.21
CA PHE A 17 -28.15 20.90 -26.18
C PHE A 17 -29.13 21.26 -27.30
N ALA A 18 -29.91 20.31 -27.82
CA ALA A 18 -30.95 20.61 -28.82
C ALA A 18 -32.07 21.48 -28.22
N ILE A 19 -32.43 21.24 -26.95
CA ILE A 19 -33.43 22.02 -26.22
C ILE A 19 -33.01 23.47 -26.06
N SER A 20 -31.73 23.76 -25.82
CA SER A 20 -31.27 25.15 -25.70
C SER A 20 -31.40 25.96 -27.00
N PHE A 21 -31.56 25.29 -28.15
CA PHE A 21 -31.85 25.91 -29.46
C PHE A 21 -33.31 25.77 -29.91
N SER A 22 -34.22 25.25 -29.07
CA SER A 22 -35.62 25.01 -29.44
C SER A 22 -36.54 26.12 -28.93
N ASP A 23 -37.56 26.47 -29.74
CA ASP A 23 -38.60 27.42 -29.34
C ASP A 23 -39.52 26.82 -28.26
N GLU A 24 -39.70 27.53 -27.14
CA GLU A 24 -40.46 27.08 -25.97
C GLU A 24 -41.90 26.65 -26.32
N THR A 25 -42.57 27.37 -27.23
CA THR A 25 -43.95 27.05 -27.63
C THR A 25 -44.02 25.73 -28.38
N THR A 26 -43.00 25.41 -29.17
CA THR A 26 -42.91 24.13 -29.90
C THR A 26 -42.56 22.97 -28.97
N VAL A 27 -41.71 23.21 -27.97
CA VAL A 27 -41.37 22.20 -26.94
C VAL A 27 -42.59 21.85 -26.09
N ILE A 28 -43.40 22.84 -25.70
CA ILE A 28 -44.62 22.61 -24.90
C ILE A 28 -45.69 21.88 -25.73
N ALA A 29 -45.85 22.22 -27.01
CA ALA A 29 -46.87 21.62 -27.85
C ALA A 29 -46.53 20.19 -28.31
N ASN A 30 -45.26 19.94 -28.67
CA ASN A 30 -44.85 18.74 -29.41
C ASN A 30 -43.81 17.87 -28.66
N GLY A 31 -43.40 18.27 -27.45
CA GLY A 31 -42.42 17.58 -26.63
C GLY A 31 -40.96 17.79 -27.07
N TYR A 32 -40.03 17.17 -26.34
CA TYR A 32 -38.60 17.29 -26.59
C TYR A 32 -38.15 16.46 -27.81
N LYS A 33 -37.37 17.07 -28.70
CA LYS A 33 -36.83 16.42 -29.91
C LYS A 33 -35.33 16.72 -30.06
N LEU A 34 -34.60 15.76 -30.62
CA LEU A 34 -33.16 15.91 -30.90
C LEU A 34 -32.87 16.92 -32.02
N ILE A 35 -33.83 17.13 -32.92
CA ILE A 35 -33.75 18.15 -33.97
C ILE A 35 -34.85 19.17 -33.65
N PRO A 36 -34.51 20.44 -33.36
CA PRO A 36 -35.48 21.48 -33.11
C PRO A 36 -36.41 21.66 -34.31
N GLU A 37 -37.72 21.66 -34.09
CA GLU A 37 -38.69 21.96 -35.16
C GLU A 37 -38.64 23.43 -35.57
N LYS A 38 -38.39 24.30 -34.59
CA LYS A 38 -38.18 25.72 -34.79
C LYS A 38 -36.96 26.15 -33.98
N PHE A 39 -35.96 26.63 -34.70
CA PHE A 39 -34.72 27.14 -34.11
C PHE A 39 -34.99 28.46 -33.38
N SER A 40 -34.51 28.56 -32.14
CA SER A 40 -34.59 29.76 -31.32
C SER A 40 -33.32 29.96 -30.51
N LEU A 41 -32.89 31.22 -30.41
CA LEU A 41 -31.79 31.63 -29.53
C LEU A 41 -32.29 32.33 -28.26
N THR A 42 -33.60 32.35 -28.00
CA THR A 42 -34.19 33.11 -26.89
C THR A 42 -33.62 32.70 -25.52
N ALA A 43 -33.34 31.42 -25.30
CA ALA A 43 -32.70 30.95 -24.07
C ALA A 43 -31.27 31.52 -23.91
N TYR A 44 -30.51 31.59 -25.00
CA TYR A 44 -29.19 32.22 -25.00
C TYR A 44 -29.28 33.73 -24.84
N GLU A 45 -30.19 34.41 -25.54
CA GLU A 45 -30.44 35.84 -25.38
C GLU A 45 -30.84 36.18 -23.94
N PHE A 46 -31.60 35.31 -23.28
CA PHE A 46 -31.93 35.41 -21.86
C PHE A 46 -30.68 35.26 -20.98
N LEU A 47 -29.84 34.24 -21.22
CA LEU A 47 -28.57 34.08 -20.50
C LEU A 47 -27.60 35.24 -20.74
N PHE A 48 -27.58 35.81 -21.95
CA PHE A 48 -26.75 36.95 -22.31
C PHE A 48 -27.23 38.25 -21.65
N LYS A 49 -28.54 38.39 -21.40
CA LYS A 49 -29.09 39.51 -20.61
C LYS A 49 -28.60 39.51 -19.16
N ASP A 50 -28.40 38.32 -18.57
CA ASP A 50 -27.91 38.15 -17.20
C ASP A 50 -26.43 37.71 -17.14
N MET A 51 -25.67 37.87 -18.23
CA MET A 51 -24.30 37.36 -18.35
C MET A 51 -23.36 37.93 -17.29
N ASP A 52 -23.54 39.20 -16.94
CA ASP A 52 -22.75 39.85 -15.89
C ASP A 52 -22.93 39.17 -14.53
N GLN A 53 -24.16 38.76 -14.19
CA GLN A 53 -24.45 38.05 -12.95
C GLN A 53 -23.87 36.63 -12.95
N ILE A 54 -23.94 35.94 -14.09
CA ILE A 54 -23.38 34.58 -14.25
C ILE A 54 -21.86 34.61 -14.11
N ILE A 55 -21.19 35.50 -14.85
CA ILE A 55 -19.72 35.66 -14.80
C ILE A 55 -19.29 36.05 -13.39
N HIS A 56 -20.00 36.98 -12.75
CA HIS A 56 -19.70 37.36 -11.38
C HIS A 56 -19.82 36.16 -10.42
N SER A 57 -20.93 35.41 -10.48
CA SER A 57 -21.16 34.26 -9.59
C SER A 57 -20.12 33.14 -9.77
N TYR A 58 -19.75 32.84 -11.01
CA TYR A 58 -18.68 31.89 -11.30
C TYR A 58 -17.30 32.41 -10.88
N GLY A 59 -17.02 33.69 -11.11
CA GLY A 59 -15.78 34.35 -10.68
C GLY A 59 -15.60 34.26 -9.17
N ILE A 60 -16.64 34.57 -8.39
CA ILE A 60 -16.64 34.42 -6.93
C ILE A 60 -16.38 32.95 -6.54
N SER A 61 -17.03 31.99 -7.19
CA SER A 61 -16.85 30.56 -6.89
C SER A 61 -15.41 30.09 -7.14
N ILE A 62 -14.80 30.49 -8.24
CA ILE A 62 -13.39 30.18 -8.56
C ILE A 62 -12.45 30.84 -7.55
N ILE A 63 -12.66 32.12 -7.25
CA ILE A 63 -11.86 32.87 -6.27
C ILE A 63 -11.92 32.20 -4.90
N VAL A 64 -13.12 31.88 -4.41
CA VAL A 64 -13.32 31.21 -3.12
C VAL A 64 -12.61 29.86 -3.10
N THR A 65 -12.72 29.08 -4.18
CA THR A 65 -12.11 27.75 -4.27
C THR A 65 -10.59 27.82 -4.28
N VAL A 66 -10.00 28.65 -5.15
CA VAL A 66 -8.54 28.74 -5.31
C VAL A 66 -7.89 29.36 -4.08
N ILE A 67 -8.37 30.54 -3.65
CA ILE A 67 -7.79 31.24 -2.50
C ILE A 67 -8.05 30.46 -1.22
N GLY A 68 -9.27 29.94 -1.05
CA GLY A 68 -9.63 29.13 0.12
C GLY A 68 -8.78 27.88 0.23
N THR A 69 -8.57 27.13 -0.86
CA THR A 69 -7.76 25.90 -0.83
C THR A 69 -6.29 26.20 -0.52
N ILE A 70 -5.66 27.15 -1.23
CA ILE A 70 -4.24 27.48 -1.04
C ILE A 70 -4.00 27.94 0.41
N THR A 71 -4.85 28.85 0.89
CA THR A 71 -4.72 29.40 2.24
C THR A 71 -4.99 28.33 3.30
N SER A 72 -5.99 27.47 3.08
CA SER A 72 -6.35 26.39 4.01
C SER A 72 -5.23 25.37 4.17
N VAL A 73 -4.65 24.91 3.06
CA VAL A 73 -3.51 23.98 3.08
C VAL A 73 -2.30 24.61 3.76
N ALA A 74 -1.98 25.88 3.45
CA ALA A 74 -0.86 26.59 4.06
C ALA A 74 -1.03 26.73 5.59
N LEU A 75 -2.19 27.19 6.05
CA LEU A 75 -2.48 27.34 7.48
C LEU A 75 -2.48 25.98 8.20
N THR A 76 -3.06 24.96 7.58
CA THR A 76 -3.06 23.59 8.11
C THR A 76 -1.63 23.09 8.30
N ALA A 77 -0.75 23.27 7.31
CA ALA A 77 0.65 22.87 7.40
C ALA A 77 1.43 23.66 8.46
N LEU A 78 1.25 24.99 8.51
CA LEU A 78 1.92 25.87 9.47
C LEU A 78 1.53 25.56 10.91
N TYR A 79 0.32 25.06 11.15
CA TYR A 79 -0.10 24.61 12.48
C TYR A 79 0.35 23.16 12.75
N ALA A 80 0.16 22.26 11.79
CA ALA A 80 0.44 20.83 11.94
C ALA A 80 1.93 20.50 12.13
N TYR A 81 2.82 21.18 11.43
CA TYR A 81 4.26 20.87 11.46
C TYR A 81 4.93 21.15 12.81
N PRO A 82 4.78 22.33 13.43
CA PRO A 82 5.30 22.54 14.80
C PRO A 82 4.70 21.55 15.81
N LEU A 83 3.43 21.18 15.65
CA LEU A 83 2.76 20.21 16.52
C LEU A 83 3.18 18.75 16.30
N SER A 84 3.78 18.43 15.15
CA SER A 84 4.37 17.12 14.91
C SER A 84 5.69 16.98 15.67
N ARG A 85 6.45 18.09 15.80
CA ARG A 85 7.68 18.18 16.58
C ARG A 85 7.42 17.97 18.08
N ARG A 86 8.22 17.12 18.71
CA ARG A 86 8.06 16.75 20.13
C ARG A 86 8.72 17.74 21.09
N ASP A 87 9.68 18.51 20.59
CA ASP A 87 10.43 19.52 21.31
C ASP A 87 9.73 20.89 21.37
N LEU A 88 8.53 21.02 20.78
CA LEU A 88 7.74 22.25 20.85
C LEU A 88 7.23 22.49 22.28
N PRO A 89 7.61 23.59 22.95
CA PRO A 89 7.05 23.96 24.25
C PRO A 89 5.52 24.12 24.17
N TYR A 90 4.80 23.66 25.19
CA TYR A 90 3.33 23.71 25.27
C TYR A 90 2.57 22.93 24.19
N ARG A 91 3.23 22.02 23.46
CA ARG A 91 2.60 21.15 22.46
C ARG A 91 1.28 20.52 22.93
N GLY A 92 1.24 20.01 24.17
CA GLY A 92 0.05 19.38 24.75
C GLY A 92 -1.14 20.32 24.81
N TRP A 93 -0.91 21.60 25.12
CA TRP A 93 -1.94 22.62 25.17
C TRP A 93 -2.48 22.94 23.76
N PHE A 94 -1.61 23.15 22.77
CA PHE A 94 -2.04 23.42 21.39
C PHE A 94 -2.76 22.23 20.74
N ALA A 95 -2.36 21.00 21.08
CA ALA A 95 -3.01 19.78 20.64
C ALA A 95 -4.38 19.60 21.32
N PHE A 96 -4.46 19.86 22.63
CA PHE A 96 -5.72 19.85 23.36
C PHE A 96 -6.69 20.90 22.81
N PHE A 97 -6.22 22.13 22.55
CA PHE A 97 -7.05 23.22 22.06
C PHE A 97 -7.74 22.87 20.73
N ILE A 98 -7.00 22.34 19.75
CA ILE A 98 -7.59 21.97 18.46
C ILE A 98 -8.49 20.74 18.55
N PHE A 99 -8.15 19.78 19.43
CA PHE A 99 -9.01 18.64 19.69
C PHE A 99 -10.31 19.06 20.38
N PHE A 100 -10.22 20.01 21.31
CA PHE A 100 -11.37 20.58 22.01
C PHE A 100 -12.32 21.28 21.04
N THR A 101 -11.82 22.13 20.12
CA THR A 101 -12.68 22.78 19.12
C THR A 101 -13.30 21.81 18.13
N MET A 102 -12.68 20.65 17.90
CA MET A 102 -13.27 19.56 17.11
C MET A 102 -14.42 18.86 17.85
N LEU A 103 -14.26 18.59 19.15
CA LEU A 103 -15.28 17.93 19.96
C LEU A 103 -16.47 18.85 20.28
N PHE A 104 -16.20 20.13 20.50
CA PHE A 104 -17.18 21.12 20.90
C PHE A 104 -17.39 22.11 19.74
N ASN A 105 -18.33 21.79 18.84
CA ASN A 105 -18.73 22.68 17.76
C ASN A 105 -19.89 23.57 18.23
N GLY A 106 -19.76 24.89 18.06
CA GLY A 106 -20.79 25.86 18.45
C GLY A 106 -22.10 25.73 17.65
N GLY A 107 -22.10 25.04 16.51
CA GLY A 107 -23.28 24.93 15.64
C GLY A 107 -23.53 26.20 14.83
N LEU A 108 -24.48 26.13 13.89
CA LEU A 108 -24.70 27.18 12.88
C LEU A 108 -25.03 28.57 13.47
N VAL A 109 -25.75 28.62 14.60
CA VAL A 109 -26.22 29.89 15.17
C VAL A 109 -25.05 30.69 15.80
N PRO A 110 -24.24 30.14 16.73
CA PRO A 110 -23.03 30.83 17.19
C PRO A 110 -22.05 31.18 16.06
N TRP A 111 -21.87 30.29 15.08
CA TRP A 111 -21.06 30.59 13.90
C TRP A 111 -21.56 31.83 13.15
N TYR A 112 -22.88 31.91 12.91
CA TYR A 112 -23.50 33.07 12.28
C TYR A 112 -23.29 34.34 13.10
N LEU A 113 -23.50 34.30 14.42
CA LEU A 113 -23.30 35.46 15.30
C LEU A 113 -21.85 35.96 15.25
N VAL A 114 -20.86 35.07 15.28
CA VAL A 114 -19.45 35.46 15.20
C VAL A 114 -19.14 36.09 13.85
N TYR A 115 -19.48 35.44 12.74
CA TYR A 115 -19.11 35.95 11.42
C TYR A 115 -19.87 37.21 11.02
N VAL A 116 -21.17 37.29 11.36
CA VAL A 116 -22.03 38.39 10.91
C VAL A 116 -22.06 39.53 11.91
N ASN A 117 -22.08 39.27 13.21
CA ASN A 117 -22.26 40.34 14.21
C ASN A 117 -20.96 40.75 14.91
N VAL A 118 -19.97 39.86 15.04
CA VAL A 118 -18.69 40.18 15.69
C VAL A 118 -17.63 40.59 14.67
N LEU A 119 -17.50 39.82 13.58
CA LEU A 119 -16.51 40.05 12.53
C LEU A 119 -17.03 40.88 11.35
N ASP A 120 -18.33 41.21 11.33
CA ASP A 120 -19.00 42.02 10.32
C ASP A 120 -18.74 41.57 8.87
N LEU A 121 -18.66 40.25 8.63
CA LEU A 121 -18.38 39.69 7.31
C LEU A 121 -19.63 39.56 6.42
N LYS A 122 -20.74 40.21 6.79
CA LYS A 122 -22.00 40.10 6.06
C LYS A 122 -21.83 40.50 4.60
N ASN A 123 -22.39 39.73 3.68
CA ASN A 123 -22.30 39.97 2.22
C ASN A 123 -20.86 40.09 1.68
N SER A 124 -19.88 39.41 2.30
CA SER A 124 -18.48 39.41 1.84
C SER A 124 -18.02 38.04 1.34
N ILE A 125 -17.05 38.03 0.43
CA ILE A 125 -16.37 36.81 -0.03
C ILE A 125 -15.64 36.12 1.13
N LEU A 126 -15.15 36.91 2.10
CA LEU A 126 -14.45 36.39 3.28
C LEU A 126 -15.36 35.50 4.13
N ALA A 127 -16.67 35.77 4.18
CA ALA A 127 -17.62 34.89 4.86
C ALA A 127 -17.72 33.50 4.23
N LEU A 128 -17.37 33.34 2.95
CA LEU A 128 -17.34 32.06 2.26
C LEU A 128 -16.02 31.32 2.44
N ILE A 129 -14.91 32.05 2.61
CA ILE A 129 -13.56 31.48 2.72
C ILE A 129 -13.21 31.16 4.17
N MET A 130 -13.37 32.13 5.08
CA MET A 130 -12.85 32.07 6.45
C MET A 130 -13.32 30.85 7.26
N PRO A 131 -14.59 30.40 7.17
CA PRO A 131 -15.04 29.20 7.90
C PRO A 131 -14.36 27.91 7.47
N LEU A 132 -13.84 27.85 6.25
CA LEU A 132 -13.26 26.65 5.64
C LEU A 132 -11.72 26.67 5.68
N LEU A 133 -11.12 27.75 6.18
CA LEU A 133 -9.66 27.92 6.20
C LEU A 133 -8.92 26.94 7.10
N LEU A 134 -9.53 26.43 8.17
CA LEU A 134 -8.83 25.52 9.07
C LEU A 134 -9.81 24.48 9.63
N SER A 135 -9.55 23.23 9.29
CA SER A 135 -10.26 22.08 9.83
C SER A 135 -9.39 21.41 10.88
N PRO A 136 -9.84 21.31 12.15
CA PRO A 136 -9.14 20.56 13.19
C PRO A 136 -8.79 19.12 12.76
N PHE A 137 -9.70 18.49 12.03
CA PHE A 137 -9.49 17.14 11.49
C PHE A 137 -8.30 17.09 10.52
N PHE A 138 -8.24 18.00 9.53
CA PHE A 138 -7.13 18.03 8.57
C PHE A 138 -5.78 18.37 9.22
N VAL A 139 -5.78 19.22 10.25
CA VAL A 139 -4.57 19.49 11.04
C VAL A 139 -4.08 18.24 11.76
N LEU A 140 -4.97 17.45 12.37
CA LEU A 140 -4.59 16.20 13.04
C LEU A 140 -4.07 15.14 12.05
N VAL A 141 -4.71 15.02 10.88
CA VAL A 141 -4.25 14.14 9.80
C VAL A 141 -2.85 14.55 9.34
N MET A 142 -2.65 15.83 9.02
CA MET A 142 -1.37 16.33 8.52
C MET A 142 -0.26 16.28 9.58
N ARG A 143 -0.59 16.53 10.85
CA ARG A 143 0.35 16.37 11.97
C ARG A 143 0.81 14.93 12.10
N THR A 144 -0.12 13.98 12.03
CA THR A 144 0.16 12.55 12.14
C THR A 144 1.07 12.10 11.00
N PHE A 145 0.79 12.57 9.78
CA PHE A 145 1.67 12.40 8.62
C PHE A 145 3.10 12.93 8.90
N PHE A 146 3.25 14.19 9.32
CA PHE A 146 4.58 14.73 9.62
C PHE A 146 5.30 14.02 10.77
N ALA A 147 4.56 13.53 11.77
CA ALA A 147 5.14 12.88 12.94
C ALA A 147 5.62 11.45 12.67
N ASN A 148 4.97 10.75 11.74
CA ASN A 148 5.15 9.31 11.55
C ASN A 148 5.91 8.95 10.26
N SER A 149 5.91 9.82 9.24
CA SER A 149 6.38 9.44 7.91
C SER A 149 7.85 9.77 7.62
N ILE A 150 8.53 10.59 8.44
CA ILE A 150 9.94 10.96 8.23
C ILE A 150 10.69 10.84 9.57
N PRO A 151 11.67 9.92 9.71
CA PRO A 151 12.46 9.84 10.93
C PRO A 151 13.18 11.17 11.19
N LYS A 152 13.21 11.60 12.46
CA LYS A 152 13.74 12.92 12.86
C LYS A 152 15.21 13.08 12.48
N ASP A 153 15.98 12.00 12.61
CA ASP A 153 17.43 12.04 12.51
C ASP A 153 17.95 11.54 11.15
N VAL A 154 17.11 11.52 10.09
CA VAL A 154 17.54 11.11 8.73
C VAL A 154 18.76 11.92 8.28
N ALA A 155 18.74 13.24 8.41
CA ALA A 155 19.87 14.09 7.98
C ALA A 155 21.16 13.82 8.78
N LEU A 156 21.04 13.44 10.06
CA LEU A 156 22.18 13.06 10.89
C LEU A 156 22.78 11.73 10.41
N VAL A 157 21.92 10.75 10.12
CA VAL A 157 22.34 9.46 9.56
C VAL A 157 22.93 9.61 8.16
N GLU A 158 22.35 10.44 7.29
CA GLU A 158 22.91 10.77 5.97
C GLU A 158 24.33 11.31 6.09
N ALA A 159 24.56 12.29 6.98
CA ALA A 159 25.88 12.86 7.19
C ALA A 159 26.90 11.80 7.62
N GLU A 160 26.52 10.87 8.50
CA GLU A 160 27.42 9.82 8.98
C GLU A 160 27.69 8.73 7.92
N ILE A 161 26.67 8.33 7.14
CA ILE A 161 26.82 7.43 6.00
C ILE A 161 27.79 8.06 4.98
N ASN A 162 27.61 9.35 4.67
CA ASN A 162 28.39 10.04 3.65
C ASN A 162 29.88 10.14 4.00
N LYS A 163 30.23 10.37 5.27
CA LYS A 163 31.64 10.33 5.72
C LYS A 163 32.34 9.02 5.40
N LYS A 164 31.60 7.91 5.38
CA LYS A 164 32.15 6.55 5.16
C LYS A 164 32.05 6.13 3.70
N MET A 165 30.99 6.55 3.01
CA MET A 165 30.70 6.19 1.63
C MET A 165 31.51 7.02 0.63
N GLU A 166 31.69 8.32 0.87
CA GLU A 166 32.39 9.22 -0.05
C GLU A 166 33.84 8.80 -0.32
N PRO A 167 34.66 8.40 0.68
CA PRO A 167 36.01 7.88 0.40
C PRO A 167 36.04 6.56 -0.38
N LYS A 168 34.96 5.76 -0.32
CA LYS A 168 34.89 4.44 -0.98
C LYS A 168 34.48 4.56 -2.44
N ILE A 169 33.49 5.41 -2.74
CA ILE A 169 32.87 5.46 -4.07
C ILE A 169 32.79 6.87 -4.65
N GLY A 170 33.27 7.91 -3.95
CA GLY A 170 33.25 9.29 -4.45
C GLY A 170 31.83 9.82 -4.69
N ALA A 171 30.86 9.42 -3.86
CA ALA A 171 29.47 9.85 -3.94
C ALA A 171 28.89 10.06 -2.54
N THR A 172 27.82 10.85 -2.45
CA THR A 172 27.02 11.05 -1.24
C THR A 172 25.58 10.60 -1.47
N LEU A 173 24.92 10.15 -0.41
CA LEU A 173 23.56 9.69 -0.35
C LEU A 173 22.67 10.77 0.26
N LYS A 174 21.53 11.02 -0.39
CA LYS A 174 20.42 11.80 0.14
C LYS A 174 19.16 10.94 0.11
N ILE A 175 18.49 10.83 1.24
CA ILE A 175 17.36 9.95 1.48
C ILE A 175 16.08 10.79 1.45
N ASN A 176 15.23 10.55 0.46
CA ASN A 176 13.90 11.14 0.39
C ASN A 176 12.87 10.13 0.91
N ALA A 177 12.58 10.17 2.21
CA ALA A 177 11.56 9.31 2.81
C ALA A 177 10.16 9.68 2.31
N ILE A 178 9.40 8.69 1.85
CA ILE A 178 8.03 8.85 1.35
C ILE A 178 7.12 7.91 2.14
N ASP A 179 6.04 8.47 2.66
CA ASP A 179 4.98 7.71 3.31
C ASP A 179 4.34 6.68 2.37
N TRP A 180 4.08 5.47 2.86
CA TRP A 180 3.46 4.40 2.08
C TRP A 180 2.10 4.79 1.48
N GLY A 181 1.28 5.54 2.22
CA GLY A 181 -0.02 6.00 1.71
C GLY A 181 0.07 7.00 0.55
N GLN A 182 1.25 7.59 0.33
CA GLN A 182 1.52 8.53 -0.77
C GLN A 182 2.48 7.97 -1.82
N TRP A 183 3.04 6.77 -1.60
CA TRP A 183 4.11 6.22 -2.42
C TRP A 183 3.74 6.18 -3.90
N ASP A 184 2.58 5.60 -4.24
CA ASP A 184 2.14 5.48 -5.64
C ASP A 184 1.90 6.83 -6.31
N ASN A 185 1.26 7.77 -5.60
CA ASN A 185 1.00 9.10 -6.16
C ASN A 185 2.31 9.84 -6.42
N LYS A 186 3.25 9.81 -5.46
CA LYS A 186 4.55 10.46 -5.61
C LYS A 186 5.39 9.81 -6.71
N LEU A 187 5.50 8.48 -6.72
CA LEU A 187 6.28 7.76 -7.73
C LEU A 187 5.74 8.02 -9.14
N ASN A 188 4.41 8.00 -9.33
CA ASN A 188 3.82 8.32 -10.63
C ASN A 188 4.08 9.77 -11.06
N LEU A 189 4.03 10.72 -10.12
CA LEU A 189 4.37 12.13 -10.40
C LEU A 189 5.85 12.28 -10.78
N MET A 190 6.76 11.63 -10.05
CA MET A 190 8.20 11.65 -10.34
C MET A 190 8.50 11.09 -11.73
N ILE A 191 7.92 9.93 -12.07
CA ILE A 191 8.09 9.28 -13.38
C ILE A 191 7.54 10.17 -14.51
N SER A 192 6.33 10.71 -14.33
CA SER A 192 5.67 11.51 -15.38
C SER A 192 6.27 12.90 -15.59
N SER A 193 6.79 13.52 -14.53
CA SER A 193 7.46 14.82 -14.59
C SER A 193 8.94 14.73 -15.00
N GLY A 194 9.54 13.54 -14.94
CA GLY A 194 10.98 13.36 -15.12
C GLY A 194 11.80 13.96 -13.97
N GLU A 195 11.26 13.96 -12.75
CA GLU A 195 11.96 14.44 -11.56
C GLU A 195 13.24 13.63 -11.34
N LYS A 196 14.38 14.33 -11.26
CA LYS A 196 15.69 13.73 -11.08
C LYS A 196 15.72 12.86 -9.82
N SER A 197 16.01 11.58 -10.01
CA SER A 197 16.10 10.59 -8.95
C SER A 197 17.10 9.51 -9.38
N ASP A 198 17.76 8.86 -8.41
CA ASP A 198 18.75 7.83 -8.68
C ASP A 198 18.22 6.44 -8.32
N ILE A 199 18.02 6.16 -7.03
CA ILE A 199 17.60 4.86 -6.52
C ILE A 199 16.14 4.94 -6.06
N ILE A 200 15.31 3.99 -6.50
CA ILE A 200 13.88 3.93 -6.22
C ILE A 200 13.51 2.53 -5.72
N PHE A 201 12.75 2.43 -4.64
CA PHE A 201 12.17 1.15 -4.21
C PHE A 201 11.10 0.66 -5.20
N THR A 202 11.09 -0.64 -5.48
CA THR A 202 10.06 -1.30 -6.29
C THR A 202 9.90 -2.76 -5.88
N ALA A 203 8.82 -3.40 -6.31
CA ALA A 203 8.55 -4.81 -6.06
C ALA A 203 7.52 -5.34 -7.07
N ALA A 204 7.41 -6.66 -7.22
CA ALA A 204 6.36 -7.29 -8.04
C ALA A 204 4.96 -6.82 -7.62
N TRP A 205 4.69 -6.76 -6.31
CA TRP A 205 3.43 -6.24 -5.77
C TRP A 205 3.30 -4.71 -5.85
N GLN A 206 4.37 -4.02 -6.26
CA GLN A 206 4.43 -2.56 -6.39
C GLN A 206 4.65 -2.10 -7.83
N ASN A 207 3.81 -2.60 -8.75
CA ASN A 207 3.74 -2.16 -10.15
C ASN A 207 5.10 -2.24 -10.89
N TYR A 208 6.01 -3.15 -10.51
CA TYR A 208 7.34 -3.24 -11.09
C TYR A 208 7.31 -3.39 -12.61
N THR A 209 6.59 -4.41 -13.11
CA THR A 209 6.43 -4.72 -14.54
C THR A 209 5.79 -3.56 -15.31
N VAL A 210 4.78 -2.93 -14.72
CA VAL A 210 4.08 -1.76 -15.27
C VAL A 210 5.04 -0.57 -15.40
N ASN A 211 5.87 -0.33 -14.39
CA ASN A 211 6.83 0.77 -14.39
C ASN A 211 8.02 0.50 -15.34
N VAL A 212 8.46 -0.76 -15.47
CA VAL A 212 9.41 -1.17 -16.51
C VAL A 212 8.84 -0.89 -17.90
N ALA A 213 7.59 -1.27 -18.16
CA ALA A 213 6.93 -1.03 -19.45
C ALA A 213 6.74 0.47 -19.78
N LYS A 214 6.60 1.33 -18.76
CA LYS A 214 6.61 2.80 -18.91
C LYS A 214 8.01 3.37 -19.18
N GLY A 215 9.05 2.55 -19.06
CA GLY A 215 10.44 2.98 -19.14
C GLY A 215 10.86 3.82 -17.93
N ALA A 216 10.34 3.53 -16.73
CA ALA A 216 10.68 4.27 -15.52
C ALA A 216 12.08 3.92 -14.97
N PHE A 217 12.57 2.71 -15.25
CA PHE A 217 13.81 2.16 -14.71
C PHE A 217 14.82 1.82 -15.82
N LEU A 218 16.11 1.93 -15.50
CA LEU A 218 17.19 1.53 -16.41
C LEU A 218 17.41 0.01 -16.41
N PRO A 219 17.82 -0.59 -17.53
CA PRO A 219 18.31 -1.96 -17.55
C PRO A 219 19.61 -2.06 -16.76
N LEU A 220 19.73 -3.06 -15.88
CA LEU A 220 20.81 -3.13 -14.89
C LEU A 220 21.88 -4.18 -15.20
N ASN A 221 21.70 -5.07 -16.18
CA ASN A 221 22.64 -6.20 -16.40
C ASN A 221 24.10 -5.74 -16.57
N GLU A 222 24.37 -4.73 -17.41
CA GLU A 222 25.73 -4.20 -17.60
C GLU A 222 26.28 -3.53 -16.33
N LEU A 223 25.43 -2.79 -15.60
CA LEU A 223 25.81 -2.17 -14.33
C LEU A 223 26.11 -3.23 -13.26
N LEU A 224 25.34 -4.31 -13.21
CA LEU A 224 25.57 -5.46 -12.33
C LEU A 224 26.88 -6.17 -12.65
N ASP A 225 27.20 -6.34 -13.94
CA ASP A 225 28.47 -6.94 -14.37
C ASP A 225 29.69 -6.09 -13.96
N LYS A 226 29.57 -4.77 -14.13
CA LYS A 226 30.68 -3.82 -13.92
C LYS A 226 30.84 -3.35 -12.48
N TYR A 227 29.76 -3.22 -11.72
CA TYR A 227 29.75 -2.61 -10.38
C TYR A 227 28.99 -3.40 -9.31
N GLY A 228 28.35 -4.52 -9.67
CA GLY A 228 27.50 -5.32 -8.77
C GLY A 228 28.12 -6.64 -8.32
N GLN A 229 29.43 -6.74 -8.21
CA GLN A 229 30.12 -8.01 -7.92
C GLN A 229 29.76 -8.57 -6.54
N ASP A 230 29.58 -7.71 -5.53
CA ASP A 230 29.18 -8.17 -4.20
C ASP A 230 27.71 -8.57 -4.14
N ILE A 231 26.84 -7.89 -4.91
CA ILE A 231 25.44 -8.30 -5.08
C ILE A 231 25.42 -9.74 -5.58
N LYS A 232 26.09 -10.02 -6.70
CA LYS A 232 26.12 -11.36 -7.31
C LYS A 232 26.76 -12.42 -6.41
N LYS A 233 27.74 -12.03 -5.58
CA LYS A 233 28.41 -12.93 -4.65
C LYS A 233 27.53 -13.32 -3.47
N ASN A 234 26.78 -12.36 -2.92
CA ASN A 234 26.09 -12.52 -1.65
C ASN A 234 24.60 -12.88 -1.81
N LEU A 235 23.98 -12.51 -2.93
CA LEU A 235 22.57 -12.76 -3.22
C LEU A 235 22.37 -14.16 -3.81
N ASP A 236 21.32 -14.87 -3.38
CA ASP A 236 20.94 -16.12 -4.02
C ASP A 236 20.60 -15.86 -5.51
N PRO A 237 21.16 -16.62 -6.49
CA PRO A 237 20.91 -16.40 -7.90
C PRO A 237 19.43 -16.41 -8.28
N ALA A 238 18.58 -17.13 -7.55
CA ALA A 238 17.13 -17.17 -7.79
C ALA A 238 16.46 -15.80 -7.65
N PHE A 239 17.01 -14.88 -6.84
CA PHE A 239 16.52 -13.51 -6.77
C PHE A 239 16.73 -12.77 -8.11
N LEU A 240 17.92 -12.87 -8.71
CA LEU A 240 18.20 -12.22 -9.98
C LEU A 240 17.47 -12.91 -11.14
N GLU A 241 17.35 -14.24 -11.12
CA GLU A 241 16.54 -15.00 -12.09
C GLU A 241 15.06 -14.57 -12.02
N GLY A 242 14.49 -14.54 -10.81
CA GLY A 242 13.08 -14.23 -10.58
C GLY A 242 12.68 -12.75 -10.71
N SER A 243 13.64 -11.84 -10.82
CA SER A 243 13.36 -10.38 -10.97
C SER A 243 13.48 -9.88 -12.41
N GLN A 244 13.77 -10.77 -13.36
CA GLN A 244 13.92 -10.39 -14.77
C GLN A 244 12.57 -10.12 -15.44
N VAL A 245 12.58 -9.11 -16.33
CA VAL A 245 11.53 -8.87 -17.32
C VAL A 245 12.19 -9.06 -18.68
N ASP A 246 11.74 -10.06 -19.44
CA ASP A 246 12.31 -10.45 -20.73
C ASP A 246 13.84 -10.66 -20.70
N GLY A 247 14.35 -11.29 -19.63
CA GLY A 247 15.78 -11.58 -19.44
C GLY A 247 16.63 -10.40 -18.93
N VAL A 248 16.00 -9.26 -18.61
CA VAL A 248 16.70 -8.05 -18.13
C VAL A 248 16.27 -7.73 -16.71
N ASN A 249 17.24 -7.47 -15.83
CA ASN A 249 17.00 -6.97 -14.48
C ASN A 249 16.82 -5.44 -14.52
N TYR A 250 15.72 -4.94 -13.95
CA TYR A 250 15.47 -3.50 -13.78
C TYR A 250 15.45 -3.07 -12.30
N GLY A 251 15.59 -4.03 -11.39
CA GLY A 251 15.79 -3.82 -9.96
C GLY A 251 16.79 -4.82 -9.40
N VAL A 252 17.46 -4.43 -8.32
CA VAL A 252 18.33 -5.31 -7.53
C VAL A 252 17.55 -5.78 -6.30
N PRO A 253 17.28 -7.09 -6.16
CA PRO A 253 16.58 -7.62 -5.00
C PRO A 253 17.34 -7.44 -3.69
N THR A 254 16.59 -7.24 -2.60
CA THR A 254 17.10 -7.26 -1.23
C THR A 254 17.44 -8.70 -0.85
N ASN A 255 18.63 -8.94 -0.31
CA ASN A 255 19.00 -10.26 0.22
C ASN A 255 18.34 -10.51 1.57
N LYS A 256 17.19 -11.17 1.55
CA LYS A 256 16.32 -11.46 2.70
C LYS A 256 15.82 -12.92 2.65
N GLU A 257 14.73 -13.24 3.34
CA GLU A 257 14.03 -14.50 3.08
C GLU A 257 13.63 -14.59 1.60
N LEU A 258 14.10 -15.65 0.92
CA LEU A 258 13.78 -15.97 -0.47
C LEU A 258 12.50 -16.79 -0.55
N ALA A 259 12.37 -17.76 0.37
CA ALA A 259 11.12 -18.48 0.53
C ALA A 259 10.11 -17.62 1.28
N ALA A 260 8.83 -17.90 1.07
CA ALA A 260 7.74 -17.29 1.82
C ALA A 260 6.72 -18.35 2.24
N THR A 261 6.16 -18.16 3.42
CA THR A 261 4.95 -18.86 3.89
C THR A 261 3.85 -17.84 4.17
N ARG A 262 2.60 -18.29 4.21
CA ARG A 262 1.48 -17.52 4.74
C ARG A 262 1.08 -18.08 6.08
N GLY A 263 0.57 -17.22 6.96
CA GLY A 263 0.11 -17.67 8.26
C GLY A 263 -0.53 -16.57 9.08
N VAL A 264 -0.60 -16.79 10.39
CA VAL A 264 -1.23 -15.85 11.33
C VAL A 264 -0.31 -15.47 12.48
N LEU A 265 -0.37 -14.19 12.87
CA LEU A 265 0.17 -13.70 14.13
C LEU A 265 -0.93 -13.74 15.18
N VAL A 266 -0.57 -14.15 16.39
CA VAL A 266 -1.49 -14.41 17.49
C VAL A 266 -0.98 -13.70 18.75
N ARG A 267 -1.89 -13.01 19.45
CA ARG A 267 -1.62 -12.41 20.76
C ARG A 267 -1.29 -13.50 21.79
N LYS A 268 -0.01 -13.63 22.15
CA LYS A 268 0.47 -14.76 22.95
C LYS A 268 -0.03 -14.71 24.40
N ASP A 269 -0.09 -13.53 24.98
CA ASP A 269 -0.62 -13.30 26.33
C ASP A 269 -2.06 -13.84 26.51
N LEU A 270 -2.93 -13.63 25.52
CA LEU A 270 -4.30 -14.15 25.52
C LEU A 270 -4.35 -15.65 25.20
N ALA A 271 -3.51 -16.13 24.29
CA ALA A 271 -3.41 -17.56 24.02
C ALA A 271 -3.01 -18.34 25.28
N ASP A 272 -2.02 -17.84 26.03
CA ASP A 272 -1.57 -18.42 27.29
C ASP A 272 -2.65 -18.32 28.39
N LYS A 273 -3.31 -17.15 28.52
CA LYS A 273 -4.40 -16.91 29.49
C LYS A 273 -5.52 -17.94 29.36
N TYR A 274 -5.92 -18.25 28.13
CA TYR A 274 -7.01 -19.19 27.85
C TYR A 274 -6.53 -20.62 27.53
N LYS A 275 -5.22 -20.88 27.64
CA LYS A 275 -4.60 -22.18 27.36
C LYS A 275 -4.99 -22.72 25.96
N LEU A 276 -4.96 -21.83 24.97
CA LEU A 276 -5.29 -22.18 23.59
C LEU A 276 -4.22 -23.13 23.01
N ASP A 277 -4.65 -24.26 22.47
CA ASP A 277 -3.75 -25.19 21.80
C ASP A 277 -3.47 -24.74 20.36
N LEU A 278 -2.43 -23.94 20.20
CA LEU A 278 -1.99 -23.47 18.88
C LEU A 278 -1.36 -24.60 18.04
N SER A 279 -0.92 -25.69 18.67
CA SER A 279 -0.28 -26.80 17.97
C SER A 279 -1.27 -27.67 17.20
N ALA A 280 -2.56 -27.63 17.59
CA ALA A 280 -3.66 -28.29 16.90
C ALA A 280 -4.03 -27.61 15.57
N VAL A 281 -3.60 -26.36 15.34
CA VAL A 281 -3.90 -25.64 14.10
C VAL A 281 -3.08 -26.20 12.93
N LYS A 282 -3.76 -26.72 11.91
CA LYS A 282 -3.16 -27.24 10.66
C LYS A 282 -3.82 -26.67 9.41
N THR A 283 -5.06 -26.23 9.51
CA THR A 283 -5.88 -25.68 8.45
C THR A 283 -6.52 -24.37 8.91
N TRP A 284 -6.95 -23.53 7.98
CA TRP A 284 -7.64 -22.28 8.32
C TRP A 284 -8.86 -22.51 9.22
N ALA A 285 -9.60 -23.61 9.01
CA ALA A 285 -10.77 -23.95 9.82
C ALA A 285 -10.40 -24.24 11.29
N ASP A 286 -9.20 -24.74 11.58
CA ASP A 286 -8.74 -25.04 12.94
C ASP A 286 -8.52 -23.79 13.79
N LEU A 287 -8.54 -22.59 13.20
CA LEU A 287 -8.51 -21.32 13.94
C LEU A 287 -9.84 -21.04 14.67
N GLU A 288 -10.95 -21.63 14.21
CA GLU A 288 -12.29 -21.29 14.70
C GLU A 288 -12.48 -21.42 16.23
N PRO A 289 -11.98 -22.48 16.91
CA PRO A 289 -12.08 -22.58 18.37
C PRO A 289 -11.35 -21.45 19.10
N LEU A 290 -10.22 -20.97 18.55
CA LEU A 290 -9.45 -19.86 19.11
C LEU A 290 -10.28 -18.56 18.98
N LEU A 291 -10.83 -18.31 17.80
CA LEU A 291 -11.66 -17.13 17.53
C LEU A 291 -12.90 -17.08 18.41
N LYS A 292 -13.57 -18.22 18.57
CA LYS A 292 -14.72 -18.37 19.47
C LYS A 292 -14.38 -18.02 20.90
N THR A 293 -13.28 -18.57 21.44
CA THR A 293 -12.86 -18.33 22.82
C THR A 293 -12.62 -16.84 23.08
N ILE A 294 -11.96 -16.16 22.16
CA ILE A 294 -11.71 -14.71 22.29
C ILE A 294 -13.00 -13.91 22.18
N LYS A 295 -13.90 -14.29 21.26
CA LYS A 295 -15.21 -13.62 21.11
C LYS A 295 -16.03 -13.67 22.40
N GLU A 296 -16.01 -14.79 23.10
CA GLU A 296 -16.79 -15.01 24.31
C GLU A 296 -16.18 -14.34 25.56
N ASN A 297 -14.85 -14.20 25.61
CA ASN A 297 -14.16 -13.82 26.85
C ASN A 297 -13.43 -12.46 26.81
N GLU A 298 -13.18 -11.87 25.63
CA GLU A 298 -12.45 -10.59 25.48
C GLU A 298 -13.30 -9.53 24.75
N PRO A 299 -14.35 -8.98 25.40
CA PRO A 299 -15.17 -7.95 24.80
C PRO A 299 -14.32 -6.70 24.48
N GLY A 300 -14.38 -6.25 23.23
CA GLY A 300 -13.59 -5.10 22.74
C GLY A 300 -12.32 -5.49 21.97
N ILE A 301 -11.98 -6.79 21.92
CA ILE A 301 -10.94 -7.33 21.04
C ILE A 301 -11.61 -8.04 19.87
N THR A 302 -11.24 -7.70 18.65
CA THR A 302 -11.66 -8.41 17.44
C THR A 302 -10.87 -9.72 17.35
N PRO A 303 -11.53 -10.90 17.33
CA PRO A 303 -10.84 -12.18 17.25
C PRO A 303 -9.95 -12.31 16.01
N PHE A 304 -10.49 -12.04 14.82
CA PHE A 304 -9.73 -12.05 13.57
C PHE A 304 -9.91 -10.71 12.87
N TYR A 305 -8.91 -9.84 12.98
CA TYR A 305 -9.00 -8.50 12.39
C TYR A 305 -8.64 -8.53 10.91
N MET A 306 -9.50 -7.92 10.10
CA MET A 306 -9.37 -7.80 8.67
C MET A 306 -9.54 -6.38 8.14
N SER A 307 -8.89 -6.10 7.02
CA SER A 307 -8.94 -4.83 6.29
C SER A 307 -8.87 -5.07 4.79
N ASN A 308 -9.29 -4.08 4.00
CA ASN A 308 -9.22 -4.08 2.54
C ASN A 308 -7.81 -3.75 2.00
N THR A 309 -6.79 -3.96 2.83
CA THR A 309 -5.37 -3.79 2.46
C THR A 309 -4.82 -5.10 1.90
N ASN A 310 -3.88 -5.02 0.95
CA ASN A 310 -3.28 -6.21 0.33
C ASN A 310 -2.71 -7.22 1.35
N GLY A 311 -2.83 -8.52 1.04
CA GLY A 311 -2.29 -9.61 1.88
C GLY A 311 -3.10 -9.93 3.14
N ASN A 312 -4.30 -9.35 3.29
CA ASN A 312 -5.14 -9.58 4.46
C ASN A 312 -6.33 -10.53 4.17
N GLY A 313 -6.61 -11.42 5.13
CA GLY A 313 -7.74 -12.35 5.06
C GLY A 313 -7.38 -13.70 4.45
N LEU A 314 -8.35 -14.60 4.41
CA LEU A 314 -8.13 -15.98 3.96
C LEU A 314 -7.81 -16.06 2.46
N LEU A 315 -8.58 -15.35 1.62
CA LEU A 315 -8.47 -15.42 0.16
C LEU A 315 -7.12 -14.94 -0.37
N GLU A 316 -6.57 -13.86 0.20
CA GLU A 316 -5.26 -13.30 -0.17
C GLU A 316 -4.08 -14.17 0.32
N ASN A 317 -4.34 -15.15 1.18
CA ASN A 317 -3.34 -16.03 1.78
C ASN A 317 -3.48 -17.48 1.32
N LEU A 318 -4.21 -17.72 0.22
CA LEU A 318 -4.18 -18.98 -0.52
C LEU A 318 -2.84 -19.15 -1.25
N ASP A 319 -2.45 -20.40 -1.50
CA ASP A 319 -1.11 -20.76 -1.96
C ASP A 319 -0.94 -20.67 -3.49
N TRP A 320 -1.10 -19.45 -4.02
CA TRP A 320 -1.09 -19.15 -5.46
C TRP A 320 0.17 -18.43 -5.94
N ASP A 321 0.71 -18.87 -7.08
CA ASP A 321 1.67 -18.09 -7.88
C ASP A 321 0.90 -17.26 -8.91
N TYR A 322 1.05 -15.93 -8.83
CA TYR A 322 0.40 -14.97 -9.72
C TYR A 322 1.19 -14.70 -11.01
N LEU A 323 2.29 -15.43 -11.24
CA LEU A 323 3.10 -15.36 -12.45
C LEU A 323 3.79 -14.01 -12.62
N GLY A 324 4.38 -13.53 -11.51
CA GLY A 324 5.19 -12.31 -11.42
C GLY A 324 4.40 -11.02 -11.13
N ASP A 325 3.08 -11.00 -11.26
CA ASP A 325 2.26 -9.80 -11.01
C ASP A 325 0.89 -10.15 -10.41
N ALA A 326 0.74 -9.94 -9.10
CA ALA A 326 -0.50 -10.18 -8.36
C ALA A 326 -1.65 -9.21 -8.71
N SER A 327 -1.36 -8.12 -9.43
CA SER A 327 -2.40 -7.22 -9.94
C SER A 327 -3.10 -7.74 -11.20
N VAL A 328 -2.56 -8.81 -11.80
CA VAL A 328 -3.11 -9.45 -12.99
C VAL A 328 -3.74 -10.79 -12.59
N PRO A 329 -5.05 -10.99 -12.83
CA PRO A 329 -5.72 -12.27 -12.58
C PRO A 329 -5.07 -13.46 -13.31
N GLY A 330 -5.27 -14.66 -12.79
CA GLY A 330 -4.71 -15.89 -13.36
C GLY A 330 -3.54 -16.41 -12.52
N VAL A 331 -3.73 -17.60 -11.95
CA VAL A 331 -2.81 -18.20 -10.98
C VAL A 331 -2.44 -19.63 -11.37
N ILE A 332 -1.31 -20.11 -10.86
CA ILE A 332 -1.03 -21.55 -10.77
C ILE A 332 -0.82 -21.95 -9.31
N SER A 333 -1.01 -23.23 -8.99
CA SER A 333 -0.60 -23.72 -7.67
C SER A 333 0.92 -23.66 -7.55
N LYS A 334 1.41 -23.15 -6.41
CA LYS A 334 2.85 -23.13 -6.13
C LYS A 334 3.45 -24.52 -5.92
N THR A 335 2.61 -25.50 -5.57
CA THR A 335 3.06 -26.76 -4.94
C THR A 335 2.48 -28.01 -5.59
N ALA A 336 1.35 -27.92 -6.29
CA ALA A 336 0.71 -29.07 -6.93
C ALA A 336 1.42 -29.57 -8.20
N GLY A 337 2.46 -28.85 -8.69
CA GLY A 337 3.24 -29.24 -9.86
C GLY A 337 2.51 -29.10 -11.20
N THR A 338 1.33 -28.49 -11.21
CA THR A 338 0.60 -28.14 -12.44
C THR A 338 1.02 -26.77 -12.96
N THR A 339 1.03 -26.61 -14.28
CA THR A 339 1.32 -25.35 -14.99
C THR A 339 0.09 -24.79 -15.71
N THR A 340 -1.10 -25.34 -15.41
CA THR A 340 -2.36 -24.82 -15.93
C THR A 340 -2.76 -23.55 -15.19
N VAL A 341 -2.90 -22.45 -15.92
CA VAL A 341 -3.35 -21.16 -15.41
C VAL A 341 -4.85 -21.21 -15.13
N LEU A 342 -5.23 -20.86 -13.90
CA LEU A 342 -6.59 -20.94 -13.39
C LEU A 342 -7.14 -19.55 -13.08
N ASN A 343 -8.46 -19.41 -13.21
CA ASN A 343 -9.19 -18.34 -12.52
C ASN A 343 -9.32 -18.72 -11.04
N GLU A 344 -8.69 -17.99 -10.13
CA GLU A 344 -8.75 -18.30 -8.68
C GLU A 344 -10.19 -18.40 -8.16
N VAL A 345 -11.12 -17.59 -8.70
CA VAL A 345 -12.52 -17.55 -8.27
C VAL A 345 -13.30 -18.83 -8.64
N GLU A 346 -12.82 -19.60 -9.62
CA GLU A 346 -13.42 -20.89 -10.01
C GLU A 346 -12.91 -22.07 -9.17
N THR A 347 -11.92 -21.86 -8.30
CA THR A 347 -11.28 -22.92 -7.53
C THR A 347 -12.11 -23.33 -6.30
N PRO A 348 -12.11 -24.62 -5.91
CA PRO A 348 -12.68 -25.07 -4.65
C PRO A 348 -12.11 -24.32 -3.44
N GLU A 349 -10.79 -24.08 -3.43
CA GLU A 349 -10.06 -23.41 -2.35
C GLU A 349 -10.58 -21.98 -2.12
N PHE A 350 -10.87 -21.24 -3.19
CA PHE A 350 -11.48 -19.92 -3.09
C PHE A 350 -12.88 -19.99 -2.49
N LYS A 351 -13.70 -20.94 -2.94
CA LYS A 351 -15.06 -21.11 -2.41
C LYS A 351 -15.04 -21.47 -0.92
N GLU A 352 -14.23 -22.44 -0.53
CA GLU A 352 -14.11 -22.89 0.87
C GLU A 352 -13.63 -21.76 1.78
N ALA A 353 -12.61 -21.00 1.36
CA ALA A 353 -12.12 -19.87 2.13
C ALA A 353 -13.15 -18.73 2.24
N ALA A 354 -13.94 -18.47 1.19
CA ALA A 354 -15.01 -17.48 1.22
C ALA A 354 -16.18 -17.92 2.12
N GLU A 355 -16.52 -19.20 2.14
CA GLU A 355 -17.53 -19.79 3.04
C GLU A 355 -17.07 -19.72 4.50
N LEU A 356 -15.80 -20.00 4.77
CA LEU A 356 -15.23 -19.88 6.10
C LEU A 356 -15.22 -18.42 6.58
N ALA A 357 -14.80 -17.48 5.73
CA ALA A 357 -14.87 -16.05 6.02
C ALA A 357 -16.32 -15.61 6.31
N ARG A 358 -17.30 -16.07 5.52
CA ARG A 358 -18.73 -15.78 5.75
C ARG A 358 -19.19 -16.29 7.11
N LYS A 359 -18.86 -17.53 7.45
CA LYS A 359 -19.20 -18.14 8.74
C LYS A 359 -18.64 -17.32 9.90
N TRP A 360 -17.38 -16.92 9.82
CA TRP A 360 -16.72 -16.14 10.87
C TRP A 360 -17.22 -14.70 10.96
N TYR A 361 -17.60 -14.09 9.83
CA TYR A 361 -18.25 -12.78 9.80
C TYR A 361 -19.62 -12.83 10.51
N GLN A 362 -20.45 -13.82 10.21
CA GLN A 362 -21.76 -14.00 10.85
C GLN A 362 -21.64 -14.30 12.35
N ALA A 363 -20.60 -15.01 12.77
CA ALA A 363 -20.29 -15.25 14.18
C ALA A 363 -19.70 -14.02 14.90
N GLY A 364 -19.41 -12.93 14.16
CA GLY A 364 -18.81 -11.71 14.70
C GLY A 364 -17.36 -11.89 15.15
N TYR A 365 -16.64 -12.86 14.57
CA TYR A 365 -15.21 -13.06 14.77
C TYR A 365 -14.38 -12.09 13.92
N ILE A 366 -14.91 -11.70 12.76
CA ILE A 366 -14.34 -10.68 11.88
C ILE A 366 -15.00 -9.32 12.20
N ASN A 367 -14.23 -8.24 12.12
CA ASN A 367 -14.76 -6.89 12.30
C ASN A 367 -15.79 -6.53 11.22
N SER A 368 -16.86 -5.85 11.62
CA SER A 368 -18.00 -5.56 10.74
C SER A 368 -17.65 -4.66 9.54
N ASP A 369 -16.64 -3.81 9.69
CA ASP A 369 -16.15 -2.86 8.69
C ASP A 369 -15.02 -3.42 7.79
N ALA A 370 -14.70 -4.72 7.89
CA ALA A 370 -13.56 -5.36 7.21
C ALA A 370 -13.52 -5.09 5.69
N ALA A 371 -14.66 -5.07 5.00
CA ALA A 371 -14.75 -4.79 3.56
C ALA A 371 -14.34 -3.36 3.17
N THR A 372 -14.32 -2.42 4.13
CA THR A 372 -14.12 -0.98 3.88
C THR A 372 -12.97 -0.39 4.69
N SER A 373 -12.48 -1.09 5.71
CA SER A 373 -11.40 -0.62 6.57
C SER A 373 -10.08 -0.59 5.81
N ASN A 374 -9.34 0.51 5.93
CA ASN A 374 -7.99 0.67 5.39
C ASN A 374 -6.93 0.70 6.50
N VAL A 375 -7.29 0.35 7.74
CA VAL A 375 -6.35 0.31 8.86
C VAL A 375 -5.64 -1.03 8.88
N PHE A 376 -4.31 -1.03 8.84
CA PHE A 376 -3.54 -2.26 8.86
C PHE A 376 -3.77 -3.05 10.16
N PRO A 377 -3.81 -4.39 10.10
CA PRO A 377 -4.06 -5.21 11.29
C PRO A 377 -3.06 -4.98 12.41
N LYS A 378 -1.77 -4.80 12.09
CA LYS A 378 -0.72 -4.50 13.08
C LYS A 378 -0.95 -3.19 13.84
N ASP A 379 -1.61 -2.20 13.24
CA ASP A 379 -1.93 -0.94 13.90
C ASP A 379 -3.08 -1.13 14.90
N GLN A 380 -4.04 -1.99 14.58
CA GLN A 380 -5.13 -2.37 15.48
C GLN A 380 -4.64 -3.28 16.60
N ALA A 381 -3.71 -4.17 16.29
CA ALA A 381 -2.98 -4.95 17.27
C ALA A 381 -2.25 -4.03 18.26
N LYS A 382 -1.45 -3.08 17.77
CA LYS A 382 -0.79 -2.05 18.60
C LYS A 382 -1.77 -1.25 19.47
N ALA A 383 -2.98 -0.99 18.97
CA ALA A 383 -4.05 -0.35 19.75
C ALA A 383 -4.73 -1.28 20.78
N GLY A 384 -4.31 -2.54 20.88
CA GLY A 384 -4.85 -3.57 21.76
C GLY A 384 -6.19 -4.15 21.31
N LYS A 385 -6.55 -3.98 20.03
CA LYS A 385 -7.90 -4.28 19.50
C LYS A 385 -7.99 -5.52 18.61
N ALA A 386 -6.87 -6.16 18.29
CA ALA A 386 -6.84 -7.35 17.46
C ALA A 386 -6.15 -8.51 18.19
N PHE A 387 -6.77 -9.69 18.17
CA PHE A 387 -6.16 -10.92 18.70
C PHE A 387 -5.30 -11.63 17.65
N LEU A 388 -5.84 -11.80 16.43
CA LEU A 388 -5.22 -12.57 15.36
C LEU A 388 -5.38 -11.86 14.01
N TRP A 389 -4.36 -11.94 13.16
CA TRP A 389 -4.40 -11.47 11.77
C TRP A 389 -3.45 -12.27 10.87
N THR A 390 -3.68 -12.22 9.55
CA THR A 390 -2.81 -12.88 8.56
C THR A 390 -1.62 -12.01 8.18
N ASP A 391 -0.49 -12.65 7.88
CA ASP A 391 0.69 -11.98 7.29
C ASP A 391 1.53 -12.96 6.45
N GLY A 392 2.51 -12.42 5.72
CA GLY A 392 3.64 -13.19 5.22
C GLY A 392 4.53 -13.64 6.38
N MET A 393 4.79 -14.95 6.45
CA MET A 393 5.53 -15.57 7.53
C MET A 393 6.95 -15.92 7.10
N LYS A 394 7.83 -15.85 8.11
CA LYS A 394 9.24 -16.23 8.09
C LYS A 394 9.68 -16.50 9.53
N PRO A 395 10.83 -17.14 9.77
CA PRO A 395 11.32 -17.36 11.13
C PRO A 395 11.43 -16.06 11.94
N GLY A 396 10.77 -15.98 13.10
CA GLY A 396 10.86 -14.83 14.01
C GLY A 396 10.03 -13.60 13.59
N LYS A 397 9.03 -13.77 12.72
CA LYS A 397 8.07 -12.71 12.35
C LYS A 397 7.29 -12.20 13.56
N ASP A 398 6.95 -13.09 14.48
CA ASP A 398 6.36 -12.72 15.78
C ASP A 398 7.25 -11.75 16.57
N LYS A 399 8.55 -12.04 16.70
CA LYS A 399 9.51 -11.17 17.41
C LYS A 399 9.75 -9.83 16.72
N GLU A 400 9.75 -9.82 15.38
CA GLU A 400 9.80 -8.60 14.57
C GLU A 400 8.60 -7.69 14.90
N GLU A 401 7.39 -8.26 14.94
CA GLU A 401 6.15 -7.51 15.19
C GLU A 401 5.92 -7.19 16.68
N GLU A 402 6.43 -7.99 17.62
CA GLU A 402 6.40 -7.72 19.07
C GLU A 402 6.95 -6.33 19.40
N GLY A 403 8.08 -5.95 18.78
CA GLY A 403 8.69 -4.64 18.96
C GLY A 403 7.82 -3.47 18.46
N TYR A 404 6.94 -3.74 17.49
CA TYR A 404 6.00 -2.73 16.96
C TYR A 404 4.73 -2.61 17.81
N VAL A 405 4.15 -3.75 18.21
CA VAL A 405 2.86 -3.80 18.94
C VAL A 405 3.01 -3.58 20.44
N GLY A 406 4.17 -3.88 21.02
CA GLY A 406 4.48 -3.64 22.43
C GLY A 406 3.99 -4.71 23.42
N TYR A 407 3.67 -5.91 22.94
CA TYR A 407 3.31 -7.06 23.77
C TYR A 407 3.67 -8.39 23.07
N PRO A 408 3.76 -9.52 23.80
CA PRO A 408 4.18 -10.80 23.23
C PRO A 408 3.24 -11.32 22.12
N LEU A 409 3.84 -11.79 21.04
CA LEU A 409 3.18 -12.45 19.91
C LEU A 409 3.72 -13.86 19.74
N THR A 410 2.98 -14.67 19.00
CA THR A 410 3.47 -15.91 18.43
C THR A 410 2.90 -16.06 17.02
N GLN A 411 3.49 -16.93 16.21
CA GLN A 411 3.07 -17.13 14.82
C GLN A 411 2.69 -18.59 14.55
N ILE A 412 1.76 -18.80 13.63
CA ILE A 412 1.39 -20.11 13.10
C ILE A 412 1.57 -20.06 11.58
N GLU A 413 2.41 -20.95 11.05
CA GLU A 413 2.59 -21.13 9.61
C GLU A 413 1.45 -21.99 9.06
N MET A 414 0.78 -21.51 8.01
CA MET A 414 -0.41 -22.15 7.42
C MET A 414 -0.15 -22.73 6.03
N THR A 415 0.94 -22.31 5.37
CA THR A 415 1.39 -22.87 4.09
C THR A 415 2.83 -23.34 4.20
N GLN A 416 3.24 -24.24 3.31
CA GLN A 416 4.64 -24.65 3.22
C GLN A 416 5.50 -23.55 2.56
N PRO A 417 6.82 -23.51 2.82
CA PRO A 417 7.71 -22.53 2.20
C PRO A 417 7.76 -22.72 0.68
N THR A 418 7.52 -21.64 -0.06
CA THR A 418 7.53 -21.62 -1.53
C THR A 418 8.38 -20.47 -2.06
N ILE A 419 8.89 -20.61 -3.29
CA ILE A 419 9.67 -19.59 -4.00
C ILE A 419 9.03 -19.36 -5.36
N THR A 420 8.40 -18.20 -5.55
CA THR A 420 7.83 -17.74 -6.82
C THR A 420 8.64 -16.58 -7.41
N THR A 421 8.37 -16.21 -8.67
CA THR A 421 8.87 -14.96 -9.27
C THR A 421 8.51 -13.75 -8.40
N GLY A 422 7.28 -13.73 -7.86
CA GLY A 422 6.82 -12.65 -6.97
C GLY A 422 7.59 -12.56 -5.66
N ASP A 423 8.00 -13.70 -5.08
CA ASP A 423 8.80 -13.74 -3.84
C ASP A 423 10.23 -13.24 -4.10
N ALA A 424 10.84 -13.70 -5.19
CA ALA A 424 12.17 -13.28 -5.66
C ALA A 424 12.25 -11.80 -6.05
N SER A 425 11.11 -11.16 -6.35
CA SER A 425 11.01 -9.74 -6.68
C SER A 425 10.18 -8.95 -5.66
N GLY A 426 10.03 -9.49 -4.44
CA GLY A 426 9.18 -8.91 -3.40
C GLY A 426 9.72 -7.63 -2.75
N ALA A 427 10.99 -7.30 -2.96
CA ALA A 427 11.58 -6.03 -2.53
C ALA A 427 12.89 -5.76 -3.31
N MET A 428 12.94 -4.66 -4.05
CA MET A 428 14.05 -4.33 -4.93
C MET A 428 14.38 -2.84 -4.92
N LEU A 429 15.63 -2.53 -5.23
CA LEU A 429 16.07 -1.17 -5.54
C LEU A 429 16.33 -1.06 -7.05
N ALA A 430 15.52 -0.26 -7.73
CA ALA A 430 15.68 0.09 -9.14
C ALA A 430 16.51 1.36 -9.30
N ILE A 431 17.15 1.51 -10.45
CA ILE A 431 17.78 2.77 -10.86
C ILE A 431 16.84 3.50 -11.82
N SER A 432 16.46 4.71 -11.45
CA SER A 432 15.55 5.57 -12.22
C SER A 432 16.15 5.90 -13.58
N ARG A 433 15.29 5.97 -14.62
CA ARG A 433 15.69 6.45 -15.95
C ARG A 433 16.18 7.90 -15.94
N SER A 434 15.79 8.69 -14.97
CA SER A 434 16.23 10.08 -14.81
C SER A 434 17.58 10.23 -14.09
N SER A 435 18.20 9.13 -13.65
CA SER A 435 19.48 9.17 -12.97
C SER A 435 20.58 9.73 -13.88
N GLU A 436 21.30 10.73 -13.39
CA GLU A 436 22.48 11.29 -14.07
C GLU A 436 23.77 10.56 -13.68
N GLN A 437 23.70 9.69 -12.66
CA GLN A 437 24.85 8.95 -12.13
C GLN A 437 24.53 7.46 -11.88
N PRO A 438 24.07 6.70 -12.89
CA PRO A 438 23.63 5.32 -12.71
C PRO A 438 24.75 4.38 -12.24
N GLU A 439 26.00 4.66 -12.62
CA GLU A 439 27.17 3.90 -12.14
C GLU A 439 27.36 4.07 -10.62
N LYS A 440 27.21 5.30 -10.10
CA LYS A 440 27.28 5.57 -8.65
C LYS A 440 26.09 4.97 -7.91
N ALA A 441 24.89 5.06 -8.48
CA ALA A 441 23.71 4.42 -7.92
C ALA A 441 23.90 2.91 -7.74
N MET A 442 24.43 2.22 -8.76
CA MET A 442 24.76 0.79 -8.63
C MET A 442 25.83 0.53 -7.58
N GLN A 443 26.88 1.36 -7.49
CA GLN A 443 27.92 1.23 -6.46
C GLN A 443 27.35 1.38 -5.03
N VAL A 444 26.40 2.29 -4.82
CA VAL A 444 25.67 2.42 -3.54
C VAL A 444 24.90 1.15 -3.23
N ILE A 445 24.11 0.64 -4.18
CA ILE A 445 23.34 -0.61 -4.00
C ILE A 445 24.29 -1.79 -3.71
N ASN A 446 25.46 -1.84 -4.35
CA ASN A 446 26.45 -2.87 -4.11
C ASN A 446 27.04 -2.78 -2.70
N LEU A 447 27.36 -1.58 -2.20
CA LEU A 447 27.80 -1.38 -0.82
C LEU A 447 26.74 -1.84 0.19
N LEU A 448 25.45 -1.64 -0.09
CA LEU A 448 24.38 -2.14 0.78
C LEU A 448 24.32 -3.69 0.85
N HIS A 449 25.00 -4.39 -0.06
CA HIS A 449 25.09 -5.85 -0.09
C HIS A 449 26.37 -6.44 0.52
N SER A 450 27.42 -5.64 0.74
CA SER A 450 28.71 -6.10 1.29
C SER A 450 29.21 -5.34 2.51
N ASP A 451 28.90 -4.06 2.64
CA ASP A 451 29.42 -3.21 3.70
C ASP A 451 28.48 -3.21 4.91
N LYS A 452 28.86 -4.00 5.92
CA LYS A 452 28.07 -4.15 7.15
C LYS A 452 27.85 -2.83 7.87
N GLU A 453 28.82 -1.93 7.88
CA GLU A 453 28.70 -0.67 8.62
C GLU A 453 27.74 0.29 7.91
N ILE A 454 27.89 0.49 6.60
CA ILE A 454 26.98 1.33 5.79
C ILE A 454 25.56 0.76 5.85
N ASN A 455 25.41 -0.56 5.71
CA ASN A 455 24.12 -1.20 5.76
C ASN A 455 23.42 -0.99 7.12
N ASN A 456 24.12 -1.16 8.24
CA ASN A 456 23.54 -0.98 9.57
C ASN A 456 23.33 0.50 9.93
N LEU A 457 24.15 1.43 9.44
CA LEU A 457 23.90 2.87 9.59
C LEU A 457 22.58 3.27 8.94
N LEU A 458 22.32 2.78 7.72
CA LEU A 458 21.07 3.06 7.02
C LEU A 458 19.86 2.40 7.69
N ASN A 459 20.02 1.21 8.26
CA ASN A 459 18.92 0.43 8.82
C ASN A 459 18.60 0.77 10.30
N PHE A 460 19.61 1.04 11.11
CA PHE A 460 19.49 1.21 12.56
C PHE A 460 19.99 2.56 13.07
N GLY A 461 20.67 3.34 12.23
CA GLY A 461 21.25 4.63 12.61
C GLY A 461 22.64 4.50 13.23
N ILE A 462 23.00 5.50 14.02
CA ILE A 462 24.33 5.68 14.64
C ILE A 462 24.39 5.03 16.03
N GLU A 463 25.43 4.22 16.27
CA GLU A 463 25.75 3.62 17.59
C GLU A 463 25.94 4.71 18.67
N GLY A 464 25.45 4.48 19.88
CA GLY A 464 25.44 5.44 20.98
C GLY A 464 24.35 6.51 20.91
N THR A 465 23.71 6.69 19.74
CA THR A 465 22.58 7.64 19.56
C THR A 465 21.26 6.91 19.37
N HIS A 466 21.21 5.94 18.46
CA HIS A 466 19.97 5.27 18.06
C HIS A 466 19.88 3.82 18.57
N TYR A 467 21.02 3.19 18.79
CA TYR A 467 21.18 1.88 19.42
C TYR A 467 22.51 1.84 20.18
N VAL A 468 22.66 0.87 21.07
CA VAL A 468 23.95 0.47 21.65
C VAL A 468 24.13 -1.04 21.46
N LYS A 469 25.37 -1.51 21.33
CA LYS A 469 25.64 -2.95 21.35
C LYS A 469 25.43 -3.50 22.74
N LYS A 470 24.89 -4.70 22.82
CA LYS A 470 24.74 -5.43 24.09
C LYS A 470 26.12 -5.91 24.55
N ASP A 471 26.39 -5.77 25.84
CA ASP A 471 27.70 -6.08 26.41
C ASP A 471 28.20 -7.48 26.00
N GLY A 472 29.40 -7.52 25.42
CA GLY A 472 30.06 -8.74 24.95
C GLY A 472 29.45 -9.37 23.69
N GLN A 473 28.53 -8.69 22.99
CA GLN A 473 27.84 -9.23 21.82
C GLN A 473 27.83 -8.23 20.65
N ASP A 474 28.82 -8.32 19.77
CA ASP A 474 29.02 -7.37 18.66
C ASP A 474 27.87 -7.28 17.65
N ASN A 475 27.02 -8.31 17.57
CA ASN A 475 25.91 -8.39 16.62
C ASN A 475 24.53 -8.17 17.24
N ILE A 476 24.45 -7.99 18.56
CA ILE A 476 23.19 -7.79 19.27
C ILE A 476 23.12 -6.34 19.72
N ILE A 477 22.02 -5.66 19.39
CA ILE A 477 21.78 -4.26 19.73
C ILE A 477 20.58 -4.13 20.67
N THR A 478 20.62 -3.09 21.47
CA THR A 478 19.52 -2.69 22.36
C THR A 478 19.34 -1.16 22.31
N LEU A 479 18.26 -0.68 22.92
CA LEU A 479 18.00 0.75 22.96
C LEU A 479 18.97 1.44 23.94
N PRO A 480 19.43 2.67 23.64
CA PRO A 480 20.20 3.45 24.60
C PRO A 480 19.41 3.69 25.90
N GLU A 481 20.11 3.92 27.01
CA GLU A 481 19.47 4.21 28.28
C GLU A 481 18.52 5.42 28.18
N GLY A 482 17.30 5.28 28.71
CA GLY A 482 16.26 6.32 28.64
C GLY A 482 15.53 6.43 27.30
N VAL A 483 15.85 5.58 26.31
CA VAL A 483 15.13 5.47 25.04
C VAL A 483 14.18 4.28 25.07
N ASP A 484 12.94 4.48 24.64
CA ASP A 484 11.92 3.45 24.48
C ASP A 484 11.43 3.40 23.02
N ALA A 485 10.59 2.41 22.70
CA ALA A 485 10.07 2.22 21.34
C ALA A 485 9.33 3.45 20.78
N ASN A 486 8.74 4.27 21.65
CA ASN A 486 8.04 5.49 21.26
C ASN A 486 8.99 6.69 21.13
N SER A 487 10.13 6.72 21.83
CA SER A 487 11.06 7.86 21.86
C SER A 487 12.22 7.80 20.86
N ARG A 488 12.33 6.71 20.08
CA ARG A 488 13.31 6.56 18.98
C ARG A 488 13.22 7.72 17.98
N THR A 489 14.35 8.32 17.65
CA THR A 489 14.47 9.43 16.67
C THR A 489 14.85 8.95 15.27
N TYR A 490 15.39 7.74 15.15
CA TYR A 490 15.60 7.02 13.89
C TYR A 490 15.16 5.56 14.02
N ASN A 491 14.14 5.19 13.26
CA ASN A 491 13.66 3.82 13.13
C ASN A 491 12.86 3.68 11.82
N PRO A 492 13.54 3.57 10.67
CA PRO A 492 12.84 3.51 9.40
C PRO A 492 12.02 2.22 9.23
N GLY A 493 12.31 1.15 9.99
CA GLY A 493 11.60 -0.12 9.89
C GLY A 493 11.65 -0.72 8.47
N ALA A 494 12.71 -0.43 7.73
CA ALA A 494 12.83 -0.65 6.29
C ALA A 494 13.86 -1.72 5.92
N GLN A 495 14.31 -2.54 6.88
CA GLN A 495 15.34 -3.56 6.66
C GLN A 495 14.98 -4.53 5.54
N TRP A 496 13.69 -4.81 5.36
CA TRP A 496 13.16 -5.71 4.34
C TRP A 496 13.33 -5.18 2.90
N GLN A 497 13.68 -3.91 2.70
CA GLN A 497 13.87 -3.27 1.38
C GLN A 497 15.26 -2.66 1.17
N LEU A 498 16.16 -2.69 2.16
CA LEU A 498 17.42 -1.94 2.14
C LEU A 498 18.66 -2.86 2.16
N GLY A 499 18.93 -3.52 1.04
CA GLY A 499 20.19 -4.21 0.77
C GLY A 499 20.23 -5.65 1.27
N ASN A 500 21.16 -5.99 2.15
CA ASN A 500 21.37 -7.36 2.62
C ASN A 500 21.07 -7.51 4.12
N GLN A 501 19.97 -8.19 4.46
CA GLN A 501 19.57 -8.43 5.85
C GLN A 501 20.53 -9.35 6.61
N PHE A 502 21.27 -10.22 5.92
CA PHE A 502 22.28 -11.08 6.56
C PHE A 502 23.48 -10.28 7.12
N LEU A 503 23.58 -8.98 6.80
CA LEU A 503 24.54 -8.06 7.42
C LEU A 503 23.95 -7.31 8.64
N ASN A 504 22.64 -7.32 8.83
CA ASN A 504 21.97 -6.58 9.89
C ASN A 504 22.38 -7.10 11.28
N TYR A 505 22.49 -6.19 12.23
CA TYR A 505 22.41 -6.50 13.65
C TYR A 505 21.03 -7.07 14.01
N LEU A 506 20.98 -7.74 15.15
CA LEU A 506 19.75 -8.27 15.73
C LEU A 506 19.40 -7.48 16.98
N TRP A 507 18.12 -7.13 17.16
CA TRP A 507 17.64 -6.67 18.45
C TRP A 507 17.73 -7.77 19.49
N ASP A 508 17.92 -7.39 20.75
CA ASP A 508 18.10 -8.32 21.87
C ASP A 508 16.89 -9.22 22.19
N ASN A 509 15.73 -8.90 21.62
CA ASN A 509 14.52 -9.73 21.66
C ASN A 509 14.42 -10.73 20.49
N GLU A 510 15.30 -10.62 19.48
CA GLU A 510 15.32 -11.52 18.33
C GLU A 510 16.17 -12.77 18.61
N ASP A 511 15.92 -13.81 17.82
CA ASP A 511 16.67 -15.05 17.90
C ASP A 511 18.13 -14.81 17.44
N PRO A 512 19.16 -15.12 18.25
CA PRO A 512 20.57 -14.94 17.86
C PRO A 512 20.97 -15.80 16.64
N GLN A 513 20.19 -16.83 16.31
CA GLN A 513 20.36 -17.68 15.13
C GLN A 513 19.43 -17.29 13.97
N LYS A 514 18.76 -16.13 14.02
CA LYS A 514 17.78 -15.69 13.00
C LYS A 514 18.29 -15.87 11.57
N TRP A 515 19.51 -15.43 11.29
CA TRP A 515 20.10 -15.50 9.95
C TRP A 515 20.40 -16.93 9.48
N GLU A 516 20.77 -17.84 10.39
CA GLU A 516 20.91 -19.26 10.04
C GLU A 516 19.54 -19.90 9.80
N LYS A 517 18.54 -19.57 10.61
CA LYS A 517 17.15 -20.02 10.40
C LYS A 517 16.57 -19.51 9.07
N PHE A 518 16.93 -18.31 8.64
CA PHE A 518 16.56 -17.79 7.32
C PHE A 518 17.17 -18.64 6.20
N LYS A 519 18.46 -19.01 6.30
CA LYS A 519 19.10 -19.88 5.31
C LYS A 519 18.45 -21.25 5.26
N GLU A 520 18.15 -21.84 6.42
CA GLU A 520 17.43 -23.12 6.51
C GLU A 520 16.01 -23.04 5.93
N PHE A 521 15.30 -21.94 6.20
CA PHE A 521 13.97 -21.68 5.67
C PHE A 521 13.98 -21.52 4.15
N ASN A 522 14.94 -20.76 3.62
CA ASN A 522 15.15 -20.61 2.19
C ASN A 522 15.47 -21.96 1.51
N ALA A 523 16.29 -22.80 2.15
CA ALA A 523 16.65 -24.12 1.64
C ALA A 523 15.44 -25.10 1.58
N LYS A 524 14.42 -24.89 2.42
CA LYS A 524 13.16 -25.66 2.39
C LYS A 524 12.18 -25.18 1.31
N GLY A 525 12.44 -24.02 0.68
CA GLY A 525 11.55 -23.41 -0.29
C GLY A 525 11.32 -24.29 -1.51
N VAL A 526 10.07 -24.68 -1.75
CA VAL A 526 9.68 -25.35 -2.99
C VAL A 526 9.58 -24.33 -4.10
N LYS A 527 10.40 -24.47 -5.14
CA LYS A 527 10.38 -23.57 -6.30
C LYS A 527 9.11 -23.80 -7.12
N SER A 528 8.39 -22.72 -7.40
CA SER A 528 7.28 -22.75 -8.36
C SER A 528 7.79 -23.18 -9.73
N PRO A 529 7.01 -23.95 -10.51
CA PRO A 529 7.37 -24.29 -11.89
C PRO A 529 7.48 -23.05 -12.77
N ALA A 530 6.80 -21.95 -12.42
CA ALA A 530 6.85 -20.67 -13.13
C ALA A 530 7.93 -19.70 -12.58
N LEU A 531 8.83 -20.13 -11.70
CA LEU A 531 9.92 -19.26 -11.23
C LEU A 531 10.75 -18.73 -12.42
N GLY A 532 10.89 -17.40 -12.48
CA GLY A 532 11.54 -16.67 -13.57
C GLY A 532 10.58 -16.17 -14.65
N PHE A 533 9.32 -16.63 -14.64
CA PHE A 533 8.29 -16.15 -15.56
C PHE A 533 7.59 -14.92 -15.00
N THR A 534 7.47 -13.89 -15.85
CA THR A 534 6.70 -12.67 -15.60
C THR A 534 5.76 -12.47 -16.78
N PHE A 535 4.46 -12.35 -16.52
CA PHE A 535 3.48 -12.15 -17.58
C PHE A 535 3.60 -10.79 -18.26
N ASN A 536 3.67 -10.79 -19.59
CA ASN A 536 3.58 -9.58 -20.40
C ASN A 536 2.10 -9.22 -20.65
N SER A 537 1.65 -8.18 -19.96
CA SER A 537 0.24 -7.74 -19.93
C SER A 537 -0.18 -6.83 -21.08
N GLN A 538 0.72 -6.45 -22.00
CA GLN A 538 0.45 -5.41 -23.00
C GLN A 538 -0.72 -5.76 -23.94
N THR A 539 -0.83 -7.02 -24.36
CA THR A 539 -1.84 -7.46 -25.33
C THR A 539 -3.25 -7.54 -24.77
N VAL A 540 -3.40 -7.57 -23.44
CA VAL A 540 -4.69 -7.73 -22.74
C VAL A 540 -4.94 -6.63 -21.69
N LYS A 541 -4.26 -5.48 -21.83
CA LYS A 541 -4.31 -4.38 -20.85
C LYS A 541 -5.73 -3.85 -20.59
N ASN A 542 -6.58 -3.82 -21.61
CA ASN A 542 -7.96 -3.34 -21.49
C ASN A 542 -8.83 -4.33 -20.70
N GLU A 543 -8.71 -5.62 -20.98
CA GLU A 543 -9.35 -6.69 -20.23
C GLU A 543 -8.90 -6.68 -18.75
N ILE A 544 -7.60 -6.51 -18.49
CA ILE A 544 -7.08 -6.40 -17.11
C ILE A 544 -7.74 -5.23 -16.37
N ALA A 545 -7.83 -4.05 -17.00
CA ALA A 545 -8.49 -2.90 -16.39
C ALA A 545 -9.98 -3.16 -16.11
N ALA A 546 -10.69 -3.81 -17.03
CA ALA A 546 -12.09 -4.18 -16.86
C ALA A 546 -12.27 -5.19 -15.71
N VAL A 547 -11.46 -6.26 -15.68
CA VAL A 547 -11.50 -7.26 -14.61
C VAL A 547 -11.13 -6.65 -13.26
N ASN A 548 -10.13 -5.79 -13.18
CA ASN A 548 -9.76 -5.13 -11.92
C ASN A 548 -10.88 -4.22 -11.40
N ASN A 549 -11.68 -3.61 -12.27
CA ASN A 549 -12.88 -2.89 -11.86
C ASN A 549 -13.97 -3.82 -11.29
N VAL A 550 -14.11 -5.03 -11.83
CA VAL A 550 -14.99 -6.06 -11.24
C VAL A 550 -14.44 -6.51 -9.88
N ASN A 551 -13.14 -6.78 -9.77
CA ASN A 551 -12.51 -7.19 -8.50
C ASN A 551 -12.75 -6.16 -7.40
N LYS A 552 -12.60 -4.86 -7.69
CA LYS A 552 -12.89 -3.78 -6.73
C LYS A 552 -14.34 -3.77 -6.22
N GLN A 553 -15.30 -4.26 -7.01
CA GLN A 553 -16.71 -4.31 -6.63
C GLN A 553 -17.06 -5.56 -5.81
N PHE A 554 -16.44 -6.70 -6.11
CA PHE A 554 -16.85 -8.00 -5.55
C PHE A 554 -15.89 -8.53 -4.47
N LYS A 555 -14.58 -8.41 -4.67
CA LYS A 555 -13.56 -9.03 -3.81
C LYS A 555 -13.64 -8.56 -2.35
N PRO A 556 -13.82 -7.26 -2.01
CA PRO A 556 -13.84 -6.82 -0.61
C PRO A 556 -14.96 -7.47 0.22
N GLY A 557 -16.17 -7.57 -0.34
CA GLY A 557 -17.29 -8.24 0.31
C GLY A 557 -17.05 -9.73 0.48
N MET A 558 -16.36 -10.36 -0.46
CA MET A 558 -16.06 -11.79 -0.41
C MET A 558 -14.93 -12.15 0.54
N THR A 559 -13.83 -11.41 0.50
CA THR A 559 -12.69 -11.59 1.41
C THR A 559 -13.12 -11.40 2.86
N SER A 560 -13.99 -10.43 3.16
CA SER A 560 -14.47 -10.17 4.51
C SER A 560 -15.57 -11.11 5.00
N GLY A 561 -16.22 -11.88 4.12
CA GLY A 561 -17.41 -12.65 4.46
C GLY A 561 -18.70 -11.82 4.65
N ALA A 562 -18.68 -10.53 4.29
CA ALA A 562 -19.83 -9.65 4.41
C ALA A 562 -21.00 -10.07 3.50
N VAL A 563 -20.71 -10.77 2.40
CA VAL A 563 -21.70 -11.27 1.43
C VAL A 563 -21.74 -12.80 1.39
N ASP A 564 -22.83 -13.38 0.92
CA ASP A 564 -22.96 -14.84 0.77
C ASP A 564 -22.20 -15.34 -0.48
N PRO A 565 -21.19 -16.21 -0.33
CA PRO A 565 -20.43 -16.75 -1.45
C PRO A 565 -21.27 -17.57 -2.44
N ASN A 566 -22.27 -18.31 -1.96
CA ASN A 566 -23.08 -19.17 -2.82
C ASN A 566 -23.96 -18.34 -3.76
N GLU A 567 -24.36 -17.13 -3.35
CA GLU A 567 -25.07 -16.19 -4.21
C GLU A 567 -24.16 -15.30 -5.06
N MET A 568 -23.01 -14.91 -4.50
CA MET A 568 -22.16 -13.87 -5.09
C MET A 568 -21.08 -14.41 -6.02
N ILE A 569 -20.53 -15.61 -5.80
CA ILE A 569 -19.52 -16.21 -6.69
C ILE A 569 -20.07 -16.39 -8.12
N PRO A 570 -21.29 -16.92 -8.35
CA PRO A 570 -21.82 -17.03 -9.71
C PRO A 570 -21.94 -15.69 -10.43
N LYS A 571 -22.43 -14.66 -9.73
CA LYS A 571 -22.53 -13.28 -10.26
C LYS A 571 -21.16 -12.68 -10.54
N TYR A 572 -20.19 -12.95 -9.68
CA TYR A 572 -18.83 -12.49 -9.84
C TYR A 572 -18.17 -13.12 -11.07
N LEU A 573 -18.28 -14.44 -11.23
CA LEU A 573 -17.77 -15.17 -12.38
C LEU A 573 -18.41 -14.69 -13.69
N GLU A 574 -19.72 -14.44 -13.71
CA GLU A 574 -20.41 -13.86 -14.87
C GLU A 574 -19.81 -12.50 -15.26
N LYS A 575 -19.59 -11.62 -14.28
CA LYS A 575 -19.00 -10.29 -14.51
C LYS A 575 -17.53 -10.39 -14.94
N LEU A 576 -16.76 -11.31 -14.39
CA LEU A 576 -15.37 -11.57 -14.80
C LEU A 576 -15.30 -12.04 -16.26
N LYS A 577 -16.17 -12.99 -16.64
CA LYS A 577 -16.28 -13.47 -18.03
C LYS A 577 -16.66 -12.36 -18.99
N ALA A 578 -17.66 -11.56 -18.63
CA ALA A 578 -18.05 -10.37 -19.41
C ALA A 578 -16.92 -9.32 -19.52
N ALA A 579 -16.06 -9.22 -18.52
CA ALA A 579 -14.89 -8.33 -18.51
C ALA A 579 -13.67 -8.90 -19.26
N GLY A 580 -13.71 -10.15 -19.70
CA GLY A 580 -12.68 -10.78 -20.53
C GLY A 580 -11.62 -11.57 -19.76
N ILE A 581 -11.92 -12.09 -18.55
CA ILE A 581 -10.98 -12.91 -17.77
C ILE A 581 -10.39 -14.08 -18.56
N ASP A 582 -11.19 -14.75 -19.40
CA ASP A 582 -10.77 -15.92 -20.16
C ASP A 582 -9.65 -15.57 -21.16
N LYS A 583 -9.66 -14.36 -21.73
CA LYS A 583 -8.58 -13.90 -22.61
C LYS A 583 -7.28 -13.67 -21.85
N ILE A 584 -7.36 -13.16 -20.62
CA ILE A 584 -6.20 -12.94 -19.75
C ILE A 584 -5.58 -14.30 -19.41
N ILE A 585 -6.40 -15.27 -19.02
CA ILE A 585 -5.94 -16.63 -18.67
C ILE A 585 -5.32 -17.32 -19.88
N ALA A 586 -5.95 -17.26 -21.05
CA ALA A 586 -5.40 -17.85 -22.28
C ALA A 586 -4.06 -17.22 -22.67
N ALA A 587 -3.95 -15.88 -22.62
CA ALA A 587 -2.70 -15.18 -22.90
C ALA A 587 -1.60 -15.51 -21.88
N LYS A 588 -1.94 -15.63 -20.59
CA LYS A 588 -1.02 -16.07 -19.54
C LYS A 588 -0.54 -17.50 -19.81
N GLN A 589 -1.43 -18.42 -20.16
CA GLN A 589 -1.09 -19.81 -20.46
C GLN A 589 -0.14 -19.90 -21.65
N GLU A 590 -0.45 -19.22 -22.76
CA GLU A 590 0.39 -19.23 -23.97
C GLU A 590 1.82 -18.74 -23.68
N GLN A 591 1.94 -17.63 -22.93
CA GLN A 591 3.25 -17.10 -22.56
C GLN A 591 3.99 -18.01 -21.57
N LEU A 592 3.29 -18.62 -20.62
CA LEU A 592 3.89 -19.56 -19.68
C LEU A 592 4.38 -20.81 -20.40
N ASP A 593 3.60 -21.38 -21.32
CA ASP A 593 4.00 -22.54 -22.13
C ASP A 593 5.24 -22.23 -22.97
N ALA A 594 5.29 -21.04 -23.59
CA ALA A 594 6.45 -20.58 -24.36
C ALA A 594 7.69 -20.32 -23.51
N PHE A 595 7.52 -19.94 -22.24
CA PHE A 595 8.62 -19.82 -21.28
C PHE A 595 9.15 -21.20 -20.87
N LEU A 596 8.25 -22.11 -20.49
CA LEU A 596 8.59 -23.46 -20.06
C LEU A 596 9.25 -24.27 -21.18
N SER A 597 8.91 -24.05 -22.45
CA SER A 597 9.54 -24.74 -23.57
C SER A 597 11.01 -24.35 -23.81
N LYS A 598 11.49 -23.27 -23.17
CA LYS A 598 12.87 -22.77 -23.30
C LYS A 598 13.75 -23.11 -22.09
N LYS A 599 13.16 -23.68 -21.04
CA LYS A 599 13.80 -24.06 -19.78
C LYS A 599 14.16 -25.55 -19.82
#